data_AF-A0A368TQB3-F1
#
_entry.id   AF-A0A368TQB3-F1
#
_cell.length_a   1.000
_cell.length_b   1.000
_cell.length_c   1.000
_cell.angle_alpha   90.00
_cell.angle_beta   90.00
_cell.angle_gamma   90.00
#
_symmetry.space_group_name_H-M   'P 1'
#
loop_
_entity.id
_entity.type
_entity.pdbx_description
1 polymer ?
#
loop_
_entity_poly.entity_id
_entity_poly.type
_entity_poly.pdbx_seq_one_letter_code
_entity_poly.pdbx_strand_id
1 'polypeptide(L)'
;MSKATANIAFLTCLPGEQLALIGAHEIEEMHRYRGFALSFLPIKPCVSRLMVALGVECENRVASLRSTAEKIHLTEDFMAGNEVRGDRLAELRRQHYFVVDDNVAWLTLVQVLAAAYNSWQFHELMLNTCSTPELRALLVQFVQQKRDACRILEDLQDTLR
;
A
#
# COMPACT_ATOMS: atom_id res chain seq x y z
N MET A 1 7.41 0.22 -41.47
CA MET A 1 6.32 1.00 -40.82
C MET A 1 6.57 0.97 -39.32
N SER A 2 7.27 1.98 -38.82
CA SER A 2 7.60 2.18 -37.40
C SER A 2 6.64 3.22 -36.85
N LYS A 3 5.80 2.85 -35.87
CA LYS A 3 5.02 3.75 -35.01
C LYS A 3 4.32 2.91 -33.92
N ALA A 4 5.08 2.52 -32.90
CA ALA A 4 4.54 2.02 -31.63
C ALA A 4 5.40 2.48 -30.43
N THR A 5 6.13 3.58 -30.59
CA THR A 5 7.04 4.17 -29.59
C THR A 5 6.74 5.65 -29.40
N ALA A 6 5.46 6.01 -29.46
CA ALA A 6 5.01 7.39 -29.32
C ALA A 6 3.70 7.45 -28.54
N ASN A 7 3.64 6.89 -27.32
CA ASN A 7 2.66 7.33 -26.31
C ASN A 7 2.88 6.83 -24.86
N ILE A 8 4.11 6.62 -24.41
CA ILE A 8 4.40 6.34 -22.98
C ILE A 8 5.07 7.55 -22.29
N ALA A 9 5.54 8.52 -23.07
CA ALA A 9 6.25 9.70 -22.57
C ALA A 9 5.36 10.73 -21.84
N PHE A 10 4.05 10.51 -21.72
CA PHE A 10 3.09 11.52 -21.21
C PHE A 10 2.44 11.21 -19.87
N LEU A 11 2.92 10.22 -19.10
CA LEU A 11 2.39 9.90 -17.76
C LEU A 11 3.47 9.96 -16.67
N THR A 12 4.43 10.86 -16.78
CA THR A 12 5.32 11.18 -15.66
C THR A 12 4.65 12.24 -14.79
N CYS A 13 4.09 11.83 -13.65
CA CYS A 13 3.66 12.77 -12.60
C CYS A 13 4.82 13.68 -12.21
N LEU A 14 4.51 14.92 -11.84
CA LEU A 14 5.50 15.76 -11.19
C LEU A 14 5.95 15.10 -9.87
N PRO A 15 7.19 15.32 -9.42
CA PRO A 15 7.70 14.67 -8.20
C PRO A 15 6.80 14.89 -6.97
N GLY A 16 6.22 16.09 -6.82
CA GLY A 16 5.29 16.41 -5.73
C GLY A 16 3.98 15.62 -5.84
N GLU A 17 3.40 15.51 -7.05
CA GLU A 17 2.20 14.70 -7.30
C GLU A 17 2.47 13.21 -7.04
N GLN A 18 3.65 12.73 -7.44
CA GLN A 18 4.04 11.34 -7.20
C GLN A 18 4.18 11.05 -5.69
N LEU A 19 4.82 11.95 -4.94
CA LEU A 19 4.91 11.86 -3.48
C LEU A 19 3.53 11.84 -2.82
N ALA A 20 2.64 12.75 -3.23
CA ALA A 20 1.26 12.82 -2.77
C ALA A 20 0.50 11.51 -3.03
N LEU A 21 0.58 10.99 -4.25
CA LEU A 21 -0.11 9.76 -4.66
C LEU A 21 0.37 8.54 -3.85
N ILE A 22 1.69 8.39 -3.68
CA ILE A 22 2.25 7.28 -2.90
C ILE A 22 1.86 7.43 -1.43
N GLY A 23 1.96 8.63 -0.87
CA GLY A 23 1.58 8.90 0.52
C GLY A 23 0.13 8.57 0.80
N ALA A 24 -0.80 9.05 -0.03
CA ALA A 24 -2.22 8.75 0.09
C ALA A 24 -2.50 7.24 0.01
N HIS A 25 -1.85 6.56 -0.92
CA HIS A 25 -2.00 5.10 -1.10
C HIS A 25 -1.50 4.32 0.13
N GLU A 26 -0.35 4.69 0.71
CA GLU A 26 0.16 4.05 1.92
C GLU A 26 -0.74 4.29 3.14
N ILE A 27 -1.32 5.48 3.27
CA ILE A 27 -2.26 5.78 4.37
C ILE A 27 -3.54 4.95 4.21
N GLU A 28 -4.09 4.84 3.00
CA GLU A 28 -5.26 4.00 2.73
C GLU A 28 -4.98 2.53 3.00
N GLU A 29 -3.81 2.03 2.60
CA GLU A 29 -3.40 0.67 2.86
C GLU A 29 -3.19 0.39 4.35
N MET A 30 -2.59 1.32 5.10
CA MET A 30 -2.50 1.25 6.56
C MET A 30 -3.90 1.08 7.19
N HIS A 31 -4.87 1.89 6.78
CA HIS A 31 -6.24 1.77 7.29
C HIS A 31 -6.90 0.44 6.92
N ARG A 32 -6.64 -0.06 5.71
CA ARG A 32 -7.12 -1.36 5.25
C ARG A 32 -6.57 -2.50 6.12
N TYR A 33 -5.26 -2.54 6.36
CA TYR A 33 -4.66 -3.55 7.23
C TYR A 33 -5.16 -3.47 8.68
N ARG A 34 -5.34 -2.27 9.23
CA ARG A 34 -5.98 -2.11 10.54
C ARG A 34 -7.41 -2.66 10.56
N GLY A 35 -8.16 -2.49 9.46
CA GLY A 35 -9.48 -3.10 9.32
C GLY A 35 -9.44 -4.61 9.33
N PHE A 36 -8.55 -5.22 8.55
CA PHE A 36 -8.35 -6.67 8.56
C PHE A 36 -7.87 -7.20 9.91
N ALA A 37 -6.99 -6.46 10.60
CA ALA A 37 -6.53 -6.83 11.93
C ALA A 37 -7.70 -7.00 12.91
N LEU A 38 -8.66 -6.07 12.88
CA LEU A 38 -9.88 -6.15 13.69
C LEU A 38 -10.77 -7.32 13.26
N SER A 39 -10.92 -7.56 11.96
CA SER A 39 -11.72 -8.67 11.41
C SER A 39 -11.22 -10.04 11.87
N PHE A 40 -9.90 -10.27 11.91
CA PHE A 40 -9.29 -11.54 12.30
C PHE A 40 -9.14 -11.74 13.81
N LEU A 41 -9.25 -10.67 14.61
CA LEU A 41 -8.99 -10.69 16.05
C LEU A 41 -9.75 -11.82 16.81
N PRO A 42 -11.03 -12.12 16.51
CA PRO A 42 -11.79 -13.10 17.29
C PRO A 42 -11.35 -14.56 17.07
N ILE A 43 -10.92 -14.93 15.86
CA ILE A 43 -10.71 -16.35 15.48
C ILE A 43 -9.27 -16.68 15.10
N LYS A 44 -8.54 -15.73 14.49
CA LYS A 44 -7.14 -15.94 14.08
C LYS A 44 -6.26 -14.81 14.62
N PRO A 45 -5.96 -14.77 15.94
CA PRO A 45 -5.12 -13.73 16.53
C PRO A 45 -3.72 -13.64 15.91
N CYS A 46 -3.16 -14.74 15.40
CA CYS A 46 -1.90 -14.73 14.68
C CYS A 46 -1.98 -13.91 13.38
N VAL A 47 -3.04 -14.10 12.59
CA VAL A 47 -3.30 -13.35 11.35
C VAL A 47 -3.58 -11.89 11.68
N SER A 48 -4.35 -11.61 12.73
CA SER A 48 -4.58 -10.24 13.23
C SER A 48 -3.27 -9.51 13.52
N ARG A 49 -2.33 -10.14 14.22
CA ARG A 49 -1.00 -9.56 14.50
C ARG A 49 -0.19 -9.30 13.23
N LEU A 50 -0.25 -10.19 12.24
CA LEU A 50 0.40 -9.95 10.95
C LEU A 50 -0.17 -8.71 10.27
N MET A 51 -1.50 -8.55 10.24
CA MET A 51 -2.13 -7.35 9.67
C MET A 51 -1.71 -6.07 10.41
N VAL A 52 -1.60 -6.12 11.75
CA VAL A 52 -1.05 -4.98 12.52
C VAL A 52 0.38 -4.66 12.08
N ALA A 53 1.25 -5.67 11.95
CA ALA A 53 2.63 -5.47 11.52
C ALA A 53 2.70 -4.84 10.11
N LEU A 54 1.89 -5.33 9.16
CA LEU A 54 1.81 -4.74 7.82
C LEU A 54 1.29 -3.29 7.83
N GLY A 55 0.35 -2.97 8.72
CA GLY A 55 -0.10 -1.59 8.94
C GLY A 55 1.01 -0.68 9.46
N VAL A 56 1.84 -1.15 10.39
CA VAL A 56 3.01 -0.42 10.90
C VAL A 56 4.06 -0.21 9.80
N GLU A 57 4.28 -1.19 8.92
CA GLU A 57 5.16 -1.00 7.76
C GLU A 57 4.67 0.12 6.84
N CYS A 58 3.36 0.27 6.64
CA CYS A 58 2.81 1.41 5.90
C CYS A 58 3.11 2.75 6.60
N GLU A 59 3.00 2.82 7.93
CA GLU A 59 3.36 4.03 8.70
C GLU A 59 4.84 4.39 8.53
N ASN A 60 5.73 3.40 8.58
CA ASN A 60 7.17 3.57 8.36
C ASN A 60 7.45 4.11 6.94
N ARG A 61 6.72 3.61 5.93
CA ARG A 61 6.82 4.11 4.55
C ARG A 61 6.34 5.55 4.43
N VAL A 62 5.21 5.91 5.04
CA VAL A 62 4.72 7.31 5.09
C VAL A 62 5.73 8.24 5.76
N ALA A 63 6.33 7.81 6.87
CA ALA A 63 7.37 8.60 7.55
C ALA A 63 8.61 8.79 6.67
N SER A 64 9.03 7.75 5.94
CA SER A 64 10.16 7.80 5.02
C SER A 64 9.90 8.69 3.81
N LEU A 65 8.66 8.69 3.28
CA LEU A 65 8.21 9.62 2.24
C LEU A 65 8.26 11.05 2.72
N ARG A 66 7.76 11.33 3.94
CA ARG A 66 7.82 12.67 4.54
C ARG A 66 9.26 13.17 4.66
N SER A 67 10.15 12.35 5.22
CA SER A 67 11.57 12.71 5.34
C SER A 67 12.24 12.94 3.98
N THR A 68 11.83 12.20 2.95
CA THR A 68 12.33 12.40 1.58
C THR A 68 11.80 13.69 0.98
N ALA A 69 10.51 13.98 1.15
CA ALA A 69 9.88 15.22 0.72
C ALA A 69 10.56 16.45 1.34
N GLU A 70 10.92 16.39 2.63
CA GLU A 70 11.69 17.42 3.31
C GLU A 70 13.06 17.65 2.66
N LYS A 71 13.79 16.58 2.32
CA LYS A 71 15.12 16.66 1.69
C LYS A 71 15.09 17.28 0.30
N ILE A 72 14.01 17.07 -0.45
CA ILE A 72 13.85 17.59 -1.82
C ILE A 72 12.96 18.83 -1.89
N HIS A 73 12.64 19.45 -0.75
CA HIS A 73 11.83 20.67 -0.62
C HIS A 73 10.40 20.59 -1.20
N LEU A 74 9.77 19.41 -1.11
CA LEU A 74 8.40 19.14 -1.59
C LEU A 74 7.43 18.75 -0.46
N THR A 75 7.70 19.20 0.77
CA THR A 75 6.86 18.86 1.94
C THR A 75 5.43 19.37 1.78
N GLU A 76 5.21 20.57 1.22
CA GLU A 76 3.87 21.12 1.04
C GLU A 76 3.03 20.27 0.07
N ASP A 77 3.62 19.84 -1.05
CA ASP A 77 2.97 18.96 -2.03
C ASP A 77 2.58 17.62 -1.39
N PHE A 78 3.49 17.05 -0.60
CA PHE A 78 3.23 15.80 0.13
C PHE A 78 2.08 15.97 1.14
N MET A 79 2.04 17.08 1.87
CA MET A 79 0.98 17.31 2.86
C MET A 79 -0.38 17.57 2.21
N ALA A 80 -0.43 18.34 1.12
CA ALA A 80 -1.67 18.62 0.38
C ALA A 80 -2.33 17.36 -0.19
N GLY A 81 -1.54 16.36 -0.58
CA GLY A 81 -2.05 15.09 -1.11
C GLY A 81 -2.49 14.08 -0.06
N ASN A 82 -2.05 14.24 1.19
CA ASN A 82 -2.25 13.25 2.26
C ASN A 82 -3.51 13.50 3.12
N GLU A 83 -4.30 14.53 2.79
CA GLU A 83 -5.62 14.70 3.40
C GLU A 83 -6.56 13.60 2.90
N VAL A 84 -6.59 12.49 3.63
CA VAL A 84 -7.58 11.43 3.36
C VAL A 84 -8.96 12.03 3.61
N ARG A 85 -9.72 12.20 2.52
CA ARG A 85 -11.11 12.66 2.59
C ARG A 85 -11.88 11.78 3.57
N GLY A 86 -12.50 12.40 4.58
CA GLY A 86 -13.15 11.70 5.69
C GLY A 86 -14.16 10.63 5.25
N ASP A 87 -14.81 10.83 4.10
CA ASP A 87 -15.76 9.88 3.52
C ASP A 87 -15.10 8.55 3.11
N ARG A 88 -13.90 8.61 2.51
CA ARG A 88 -13.14 7.41 2.08
C ARG A 88 -12.62 6.63 3.29
N LEU A 89 -12.22 7.34 4.33
CA LEU A 89 -11.87 6.78 5.64
C LEU A 89 -13.07 6.08 6.30
N ALA A 90 -14.25 6.69 6.21
CA ALA A 90 -15.49 6.09 6.72
C ALA A 90 -15.90 4.84 5.92
N GLU A 91 -15.63 4.80 4.63
CA GLU A 91 -15.92 3.66 3.76
C GLU A 91 -14.96 2.48 4.02
N LEU A 92 -13.66 2.76 4.19
CA LEU A 92 -12.67 1.76 4.64
C LEU A 92 -13.03 1.19 6.03
N ARG A 93 -13.58 2.02 6.92
CA ARG A 93 -14.11 1.57 8.22
C ARG A 93 -15.46 0.84 8.12
N ARG A 94 -16.18 0.90 7.01
CA ARG A 94 -17.43 0.13 6.85
C ARG A 94 -17.18 -1.31 6.38
N GLN A 95 -15.95 -1.64 5.99
CA GLN A 95 -15.56 -2.99 5.56
C GLN A 95 -15.23 -3.94 6.73
N HIS A 96 -15.52 -3.57 7.98
CA HIS A 96 -15.31 -4.43 9.15
C HIS A 96 -16.37 -5.54 9.23
N TYR A 97 -16.22 -6.58 8.42
CA TYR A 97 -16.88 -7.86 8.66
C TYR A 97 -16.00 -8.68 9.62
N PHE A 98 -16.59 -9.22 10.68
CA PHE A 98 -15.86 -10.13 11.57
C PHE A 98 -15.73 -11.49 10.90
N VAL A 99 -14.52 -12.05 10.99
CA VAL A 99 -14.28 -13.44 10.61
C VAL A 99 -14.92 -14.32 11.69
N VAL A 100 -15.92 -15.12 11.30
CA VAL A 100 -16.74 -15.96 12.22
C VAL A 100 -16.47 -17.46 12.07
N ASP A 101 -15.79 -17.87 11.00
CA ASP A 101 -15.34 -19.24 10.77
C ASP A 101 -14.11 -19.27 9.84
N ASP A 102 -13.54 -20.44 9.63
CA ASP A 102 -12.35 -20.64 8.81
C ASP A 102 -12.58 -20.39 7.31
N ASN A 103 -13.78 -20.61 6.78
CA ASN A 103 -14.08 -20.32 5.38
C ASN A 103 -14.10 -18.81 5.12
N VAL A 104 -14.71 -18.06 6.03
CA VAL A 104 -14.67 -16.59 6.00
C VAL A 104 -13.23 -16.10 6.19
N ALA A 105 -12.45 -16.73 7.09
CA ALA A 105 -11.05 -16.39 7.29
C ALA A 105 -10.23 -16.54 6.01
N TRP A 106 -10.41 -17.66 5.30
CA TRP A 106 -9.79 -17.93 4.01
C TRP A 106 -10.17 -16.87 2.97
N LEU A 107 -11.46 -16.61 2.79
CA LEU A 107 -11.95 -15.63 1.81
C LEU A 107 -11.45 -14.22 2.12
N THR A 108 -11.43 -13.82 3.40
CA THR A 108 -10.86 -12.54 3.82
C THR A 108 -9.37 -12.49 3.51
N LEU A 109 -8.62 -13.58 3.71
CA LEU A 109 -7.20 -13.61 3.37
C LEU A 109 -6.95 -13.52 1.85
N VAL A 110 -7.81 -14.13 1.02
CA VAL A 110 -7.78 -13.94 -0.45
C VAL A 110 -7.93 -12.45 -0.80
N GLN A 111 -8.84 -11.73 -0.14
CA GLN A 111 -9.04 -10.29 -0.36
C GLN A 111 -7.84 -9.47 0.09
N VAL A 112 -7.23 -9.81 1.25
CA VAL A 112 -5.99 -9.18 1.73
C VAL A 112 -4.89 -9.34 0.69
N LEU A 113 -4.69 -10.56 0.19
CA LEU A 113 -3.64 -10.86 -0.78
C LEU A 113 -3.86 -10.12 -2.10
N ALA A 114 -5.09 -10.09 -2.62
CA ALA A 114 -5.42 -9.30 -3.80
C ALA A 114 -5.13 -7.81 -3.61
N ALA A 115 -5.44 -7.25 -2.44
CA ALA A 115 -5.14 -5.85 -2.11
C ALA A 115 -3.62 -5.59 -2.02
N ALA A 116 -2.86 -6.52 -1.42
CA ALA A 116 -1.41 -6.43 -1.33
C ALA A 116 -0.76 -6.47 -2.72
N TYR A 117 -1.24 -7.36 -3.60
CA TYR A 117 -0.79 -7.44 -5.00
C TYR A 117 -1.03 -6.16 -5.77
N ASN A 118 -2.24 -5.59 -5.68
CA ASN A 118 -2.56 -4.31 -6.31
C ASN A 118 -1.64 -3.20 -5.79
N SER A 119 -1.33 -3.21 -4.49
CA SER A 119 -0.42 -2.23 -3.90
C SER A 119 1.03 -2.37 -4.38
N TRP A 120 1.51 -3.61 -4.53
CA TRP A 120 2.83 -3.90 -5.09
C TRP A 120 2.91 -3.41 -6.54
N GLN A 121 1.94 -3.76 -7.39
CA GLN A 121 1.90 -3.31 -8.79
C GLN A 121 1.84 -1.80 -8.93
N PHE A 122 1.07 -1.12 -8.06
CA PHE A 122 1.05 0.34 -8.00
C PHE A 122 2.45 0.91 -7.72
N HIS A 123 3.19 0.35 -6.77
CA HIS A 123 4.55 0.80 -6.46
C HIS A 123 5.56 0.51 -7.56
N GLU A 124 5.43 -0.63 -8.25
CA GLU A 124 6.26 -0.91 -9.44
C GLU A 124 5.99 0.11 -10.54
N LEU A 125 4.72 0.46 -10.78
CA LEU A 125 4.37 1.50 -11.74
C LEU A 125 4.99 2.84 -11.35
N MET A 126 4.88 3.25 -10.09
CA MET A 126 5.49 4.48 -9.59
C MET A 126 7.02 4.46 -9.76
N LEU A 127 7.68 3.34 -9.46
CA LEU A 127 9.12 3.19 -9.64
C LEU A 127 9.54 3.32 -11.11
N ASN A 128 8.76 2.72 -12.01
CA ASN A 128 9.03 2.73 -13.44
C ASN A 128 8.85 4.11 -14.08
N THR A 129 8.00 4.96 -13.51
CA THR A 129 7.76 6.34 -13.97
C THR A 129 8.52 7.40 -13.16
N CYS A 130 9.26 7.00 -12.11
CA CYS A 130 9.98 7.93 -11.24
C CYS A 130 11.29 8.43 -11.87
N SER A 131 11.36 9.74 -12.04
CA SER A 131 12.54 10.46 -12.55
C SER A 131 13.41 11.10 -11.45
N THR A 132 12.94 11.13 -10.19
CA THR A 132 13.64 11.75 -9.06
C THR A 132 14.53 10.71 -8.36
N PRO A 133 15.87 10.87 -8.34
CA PRO A 133 16.79 9.86 -7.79
C PRO A 133 16.51 9.49 -6.33
N GLU A 134 16.23 10.47 -5.47
CA GLU A 134 15.97 10.28 -4.04
C GLU A 134 14.71 9.44 -3.82
N LEU A 135 13.64 9.76 -4.56
CA LEU A 135 12.38 9.03 -4.51
C LEU A 135 12.52 7.63 -5.13
N ARG A 136 13.28 7.50 -6.21
CA ARG A 136 13.56 6.23 -6.87
C ARG A 136 14.26 5.26 -5.91
N ALA A 137 15.25 5.72 -5.16
CA ALA A 137 15.96 4.89 -4.17
C ALA A 137 15.01 4.36 -3.09
N LEU A 138 14.08 5.20 -2.63
CA LEU A 138 13.05 4.81 -1.66
C LEU A 138 12.06 3.80 -2.25
N LEU A 139 11.59 4.05 -3.48
CA LEU A 139 10.63 3.18 -4.17
C LEU A 139 11.18 1.78 -4.43
N VAL A 140 12.48 1.64 -4.72
CA VAL A 140 13.13 0.32 -4.85
C VAL A 140 12.97 -0.48 -3.54
N GLN A 141 13.16 0.16 -2.39
CA GLN A 141 12.99 -0.49 -1.10
C GLN A 141 11.52 -0.86 -0.85
N PHE A 142 10.58 0.03 -1.17
CA PHE A 142 9.16 -0.22 -0.97
C PHE A 142 8.64 -1.37 -1.84
N VAL A 143 9.05 -1.44 -3.11
CA VAL A 143 8.70 -2.54 -4.01
C VAL A 143 9.18 -3.88 -3.44
N GLN A 144 10.42 -3.93 -2.92
CA GLN A 144 10.94 -5.15 -2.31
C GLN A 144 10.15 -5.54 -1.06
N GLN A 145 9.89 -4.59 -0.14
CA GLN A 145 9.10 -4.84 1.06
C GLN A 145 7.67 -5.33 0.74
N LYS A 146 7.02 -4.74 -0.27
CA LYS A 146 5.66 -5.15 -0.68
C LYS A 146 5.65 -6.54 -1.31
N ARG A 147 6.66 -6.87 -2.11
CA ARG A 147 6.84 -8.23 -2.63
C ARG A 147 7.00 -9.25 -1.52
N ASP A 148 7.82 -8.94 -0.51
CA ASP A 148 8.04 -9.83 0.62
C ASP A 148 6.77 -9.97 1.49
N ALA A 149 6.00 -8.89 1.65
CA ALA A 149 4.69 -8.96 2.29
C ALA A 149 3.71 -9.87 1.51
N CYS A 150 3.68 -9.80 0.18
CA CYS A 150 2.87 -10.71 -0.64
C CYS A 150 3.26 -12.17 -0.40
N ARG A 151 4.55 -12.48 -0.42
CA ARG A 151 5.05 -13.85 -0.15
C ARG A 151 4.63 -14.38 1.20
N ILE A 152 4.77 -13.58 2.26
CA ILE A 152 4.34 -13.98 3.61
C ILE A 152 2.83 -14.27 3.65
N LEU A 153 2.02 -13.48 2.92
CA LEU A 153 0.58 -13.68 2.84
C LEU A 153 0.20 -14.92 2.03
N GLU A 154 0.96 -15.25 0.98
CA GLU A 154 0.82 -16.49 0.22
C GLU A 154 1.14 -17.72 1.08
N ASP A 155 2.28 -17.71 1.78
CA ASP A 155 2.67 -18.80 2.68
C ASP A 155 1.61 -19.01 3.79
N LEU A 156 1.08 -17.91 4.32
CA LEU A 156 -0.01 -17.97 5.29
C LEU A 156 -1.30 -18.54 4.68
N GLN A 157 -1.62 -18.14 3.45
CA GLN A 157 -2.76 -18.67 2.73
C GLN A 157 -2.60 -20.18 2.55
N ASP A 158 -1.49 -20.66 1.99
CA ASP A 158 -1.26 -22.09 1.80
C ASP A 158 -1.35 -22.90 3.11
N THR A 159 -1.00 -22.31 4.24
CA THR A 159 -1.12 -22.93 5.57
C THR A 159 -2.57 -23.02 6.09
N LEU A 160 -3.46 -22.12 5.65
CA LEU A 160 -4.87 -22.12 6.04
C LEU A 160 -5.75 -23.00 5.13
N ARG A 161 -5.17 -23.60 4.07
CA ARG A 161 -5.86 -24.45 3.11
C ARG A 161 -5.98 -25.88 3.62
#